data_AF-A0A2A4X9G0-F1
#
_entry.id   AF-A0A2A4X9G0-F1
#
_cell.length_a   1.000
_cell.length_b   1.000
_cell.length_c   1.000
_cell.angle_alpha   90.00
_cell.angle_beta   90.00
_cell.angle_gamma   90.00
#
_symmetry.space_group_name_H-M   'P 1'
#
loop_
_entity.id
_entity.type
_entity.pdbx_description
1 polymer ?
#
loop_
_entity_poly.entity_id
_entity_poly.type
_entity_poly.pdbx_seq_one_letter_code
_entity_poly.pdbx_strand_id
1 'polypeptide(L)'
;MITLHKFFFCSFVLFLPLSLNAQDYPEMEGLWKGHIRMVESPKLVSSGLATGGVIISEADLVLTIIAQDGEVFIGTSRLSTMSNDAEPIHVYGSIRSTGTEGLFIDSLGGHGQLWFQDGNNFEYCYSSLGSDSIISYCAKLQKE
;
A
#
# COMPACT_ATOMS: atom_id res chain seq x y z
N MET A 1 16.73 4.09 66.28
CA MET A 1 17.56 4.60 65.16
C MET A 1 17.11 3.83 63.92
N ILE A 2 16.13 4.37 63.17
CA ILE A 2 15.46 3.64 62.09
C ILE A 2 16.12 4.05 60.76
N THR A 3 16.66 3.04 60.08
CA THR A 3 17.32 3.07 58.78
C THR A 3 16.37 3.57 57.69
N LEU A 4 16.56 4.81 57.24
CA LEU A 4 15.70 5.51 56.26
C LEU A 4 16.40 5.68 54.89
N HIS A 5 17.12 4.66 54.43
CA HIS A 5 17.93 4.75 53.18
C HIS A 5 17.56 3.72 52.10
N LYS A 6 16.56 2.86 52.33
CA LYS A 6 16.15 1.84 51.33
C LYS A 6 14.89 2.17 50.54
N PHE A 7 14.18 3.25 50.87
CA PHE A 7 12.89 3.56 50.23
C PHE A 7 12.95 4.55 49.07
N PHE A 8 14.12 5.13 48.77
CA PHE A 8 14.21 6.16 47.73
C PHE A 8 14.50 5.61 46.32
N PHE A 9 14.88 4.34 46.20
CA PHE A 9 15.24 3.74 44.90
C PHE A 9 14.05 3.13 44.15
N CYS A 10 12.92 2.88 44.82
CA CYS A 10 11.71 2.34 44.18
C CYS A 10 10.78 3.41 43.59
N SER A 11 10.92 4.68 43.99
CA SER A 11 9.98 5.74 43.57
C SER A 11 10.34 6.40 42.23
N PHE A 12 11.53 6.12 41.67
CA PHE A 12 11.99 6.77 40.43
C PHE A 12 11.80 5.91 39.17
N VAL A 13 11.28 4.68 39.29
CA VAL A 13 11.02 3.78 38.15
C VAL A 13 9.59 3.92 37.60
N LEU A 14 8.74 4.75 38.23
CA LEU A 14 7.30 4.86 37.92
C LEU A 14 6.88 6.10 37.11
N PHE A 15 7.84 6.92 36.66
CA PHE A 15 7.57 8.10 35.83
C PHE A 15 8.19 8.02 34.43
N LEU A 16 8.24 6.83 33.84
CA LEU A 16 8.20 6.76 32.38
C LEU A 16 6.74 6.92 31.99
N PRO A 17 6.31 8.07 31.43
CA PRO A 17 5.11 8.06 30.63
C PRO A 17 5.44 7.14 29.46
N LEU A 18 5.03 5.87 29.57
CA LEU A 18 4.64 5.10 28.40
C LEU A 18 3.41 5.81 27.84
N SER A 19 3.61 6.98 27.24
CA SER A 19 2.75 7.44 26.17
C SER A 19 2.94 6.42 25.05
N LEU A 20 2.27 5.28 25.19
CA LEU A 20 1.75 4.55 24.03
C LEU A 20 0.88 5.59 23.33
N ASN A 21 1.48 6.35 22.41
CA ASN A 21 0.68 6.97 21.39
C ASN A 21 0.03 5.79 20.67
N ALA A 22 -1.30 5.70 20.74
CA ALA A 22 -2.02 4.88 19.78
C ALA A 22 -1.53 5.36 18.41
N GLN A 23 -0.87 4.47 17.67
CA GLN A 23 -0.39 4.80 16.34
C GLN A 23 -1.65 5.05 15.51
N ASP A 24 -1.92 6.31 15.20
CA ASP A 24 -3.05 6.67 14.35
C ASP A 24 -2.69 6.32 12.90
N TYR A 25 -3.47 5.40 12.33
CA TYR A 25 -3.37 5.02 10.93
C TYR A 25 -4.31 5.90 10.09
N PRO A 26 -3.97 6.21 8.83
CA PRO A 26 -4.85 6.94 7.95
C PRO A 26 -6.16 6.16 7.72
N GLU A 27 -7.28 6.88 7.59
CA GLU A 27 -8.58 6.30 7.26
C GLU A 27 -8.66 6.01 5.75
N MET A 28 -8.45 4.75 5.39
CA MET A 28 -8.39 4.33 3.99
C MET A 28 -9.72 3.90 3.40
N GLU A 29 -10.72 3.58 4.22
CA GLU A 29 -12.03 3.14 3.72
C GLU A 29 -12.64 4.17 2.76
N GLY A 30 -13.16 3.67 1.64
CA GLY A 30 -13.74 4.51 0.59
C GLY A 30 -13.17 4.21 -0.80
N LEU A 31 -13.47 5.13 -1.72
CA LEU A 31 -13.16 4.99 -3.13
C LEU A 31 -12.11 6.02 -3.53
N TRP A 32 -11.09 5.55 -4.26
CA TRP A 32 -9.90 6.30 -4.60
C TRP A 32 -9.67 6.23 -6.10
N LYS A 33 -9.55 7.39 -6.74
CA LYS A 33 -9.42 7.50 -8.20
C LYS A 33 -8.12 8.17 -8.58
N GLY A 34 -7.53 7.72 -9.68
CA GLY A 34 -6.40 8.39 -10.29
C GLY A 34 -6.12 7.88 -11.69
N HIS A 35 -5.29 8.63 -12.40
CA HIS A 35 -4.88 8.29 -13.76
C HIS A 35 -3.51 7.62 -13.72
N ILE A 36 -3.37 6.46 -14.38
CA ILE A 36 -2.13 5.69 -14.44
C ILE A 36 -1.57 5.67 -15.86
N ARG A 37 -0.24 5.69 -15.93
CA ARG A 37 0.52 5.27 -17.12
C ARG A 37 1.19 3.95 -16.82
N MET A 38 0.80 2.92 -17.55
CA MET A 38 1.31 1.56 -17.42
C MET A 38 2.48 1.33 -18.35
N VAL A 39 3.52 0.71 -17.80
CA VAL A 39 4.72 0.31 -18.50
C VAL A 39 4.77 -1.21 -18.49
N GLU A 40 4.62 -1.82 -19.66
CA GLU A 40 4.72 -3.26 -19.84
C GLU A 40 5.98 -3.60 -20.64
N SER A 41 6.82 -4.46 -20.07
CA SER A 41 8.01 -4.99 -20.71
C SER A 41 7.83 -6.49 -20.97
N PRO A 42 7.99 -6.98 -22.21
CA PRO A 42 7.96 -8.41 -22.46
C PRO A 42 9.13 -9.11 -21.76
N LYS A 43 8.89 -10.28 -21.17
CA LYS A 43 9.94 -11.12 -20.60
C LYS A 43 10.79 -11.66 -21.75
N LEU A 44 12.01 -11.15 -21.83
CA LEU A 44 12.98 -11.56 -22.86
C LEU A 44 13.43 -12.99 -22.58
N VAL A 45 12.94 -13.96 -23.37
CA VAL A 45 13.57 -15.27 -23.50
C VAL A 45 14.96 -15.11 -24.13
N SER A 46 15.91 -15.98 -23.78
CA SER A 46 17.33 -15.88 -24.15
C SER A 46 17.61 -15.76 -25.67
N SER A 47 16.66 -16.16 -26.53
CA SER A 47 16.73 -16.00 -27.98
C SER A 47 16.25 -14.64 -28.52
N GLY A 48 15.69 -13.78 -27.66
CA GLY A 48 15.00 -12.53 -28.00
C GLY A 48 15.72 -11.25 -27.55
N LEU A 49 17.03 -11.30 -27.29
CA LEU A 49 17.88 -10.19 -26.80
C LEU A 49 17.88 -8.91 -27.66
N ALA A 50 17.13 -8.83 -28.76
CA ALA A 50 17.27 -7.77 -29.77
C ALA A 50 16.10 -6.78 -29.90
N THR A 51 14.99 -6.92 -29.16
CA THR A 51 13.84 -6.01 -29.32
C THR A 51 13.33 -5.52 -27.96
N GLY A 52 14.12 -4.64 -27.33
CA GLY A 52 13.76 -3.91 -26.10
C GLY A 52 12.64 -2.89 -26.33
N GLY A 53 11.43 -3.38 -26.61
CA GLY A 53 10.22 -2.57 -26.70
C GLY A 53 9.51 -2.50 -25.35
N VAL A 54 9.14 -1.29 -24.95
CA VAL A 54 8.24 -1.04 -23.82
C VAL A 54 6.88 -0.65 -24.39
N ILE A 55 5.82 -1.30 -23.93
CA ILE A 55 4.45 -0.88 -24.25
C ILE A 55 4.03 0.11 -23.17
N ILE A 56 3.65 1.32 -23.61
CA ILE A 56 3.08 2.34 -22.74
C ILE A 56 1.59 2.42 -23.03
N SER A 57 0.78 2.26 -21.99
CA SER A 57 -0.67 2.44 -22.05
C SER A 57 -1.13 3.35 -20.91
N GLU A 58 -2.32 3.94 -21.06
CA GLU A 58 -2.91 4.85 -20.08
C GLU A 58 -4.31 4.38 -19.72
N ALA A 59 -4.68 4.49 -18.44
CA ALA A 59 -5.96 4.08 -17.91
C ALA A 59 -6.31 4.85 -16.63
N ASP A 60 -7.56 4.80 -16.22
CA ASP A 60 -7.97 5.28 -14.90
C ASP A 60 -8.02 4.09 -13.94
N LEU A 61 -7.44 4.26 -12.76
CA LEU A 61 -7.47 3.30 -11.67
C LEU A 61 -8.51 3.72 -10.65
N VAL A 62 -9.35 2.77 -10.26
CA VAL A 62 -10.24 2.86 -9.11
C VAL A 62 -9.80 1.83 -8.08
N LEU A 63 -9.41 2.29 -6.89
CA LEU A 63 -9.17 1.45 -5.73
C LEU A 63 -10.30 1.68 -4.72
N THR A 64 -10.98 0.62 -4.33
CA THR A 64 -12.03 0.65 -3.31
C THR A 64 -11.54 -0.12 -2.10
N ILE A 65 -11.36 0.56 -0.97
CA ILE A 65 -11.04 -0.07 0.30
C ILE A 65 -12.36 -0.28 1.05
N ILE A 66 -12.71 -1.55 1.28
CA ILE A 66 -14.02 -1.94 1.83
C ILE A 66 -14.01 -2.16 3.33
N ALA A 67 -12.85 -2.42 3.92
CA ALA A 67 -12.68 -2.54 5.35
C ALA A 67 -11.22 -2.28 5.74
N GLN A 68 -11.03 -1.64 6.88
CA GLN A 68 -9.74 -1.46 7.54
C GLN A 68 -9.85 -1.82 9.02
N ASP A 69 -8.90 -2.59 9.53
CA ASP A 69 -8.76 -2.90 10.96
C ASP A 69 -7.34 -2.55 11.43
N GLY A 70 -7.20 -1.36 12.00
CA GLY A 70 -5.92 -0.79 12.39
C GLY A 70 -4.97 -0.68 11.20
N GLU A 71 -3.93 -1.50 11.18
CA GLU A 71 -2.92 -1.50 10.13
C GLU A 71 -3.33 -2.30 8.90
N VAL A 72 -4.29 -3.22 8.97
CA VAL A 72 -4.64 -4.07 7.82
C VAL A 72 -5.83 -3.52 7.06
N PHE A 73 -5.82 -3.68 5.74
CA PHE A 73 -6.93 -3.27 4.88
C PHE A 73 -7.20 -4.28 3.78
N ILE A 74 -8.46 -4.31 3.35
CA ILE A 74 -8.91 -5.13 2.23
C ILE A 74 -9.73 -4.28 1.26
N GLY A 75 -9.65 -4.61 -0.03
CA GLY A 75 -10.30 -3.84 -1.07
C GLY A 75 -10.34 -4.53 -2.41
N THR A 76 -10.70 -3.75 -3.43
CA THR A 76 -10.66 -4.14 -4.83
C THR A 76 -10.06 -3.02 -5.67
N SER A 77 -9.43 -3.39 -6.78
CA SER A 77 -8.94 -2.46 -7.78
C SER A 77 -9.54 -2.78 -9.15
N ARG A 78 -9.76 -1.74 -9.96
CA ARG A 78 -10.25 -1.84 -11.32
C ARG A 78 -9.59 -0.80 -12.20
N LEU A 79 -9.23 -1.21 -13.42
CA LEU A 79 -8.75 -0.31 -14.47
C LEU A 79 -9.89 0.00 -15.44
N SER A 80 -9.91 1.21 -15.99
CA SER A 80 -10.90 1.61 -17.01
C SER A 80 -10.84 0.80 -18.30
N THR A 81 -9.72 0.09 -18.54
CA THR A 81 -9.53 -0.81 -19.68
C THR A 81 -10.09 -2.22 -19.45
N MET A 82 -10.48 -2.57 -18.22
CA MET A 82 -11.11 -3.85 -17.92
C MET A 82 -12.53 -3.89 -18.49
N SER A 83 -12.99 -5.07 -18.91
CA SER A 83 -14.38 -5.24 -19.33
C SER A 83 -15.35 -5.06 -18.15
N ASN A 84 -16.58 -4.66 -18.44
CA ASN A 84 -17.59 -4.41 -17.40
C ASN A 84 -17.97 -5.67 -16.61
N ASP A 85 -17.81 -6.84 -17.22
CA ASP A 85 -18.05 -8.16 -16.64
C ASP A 85 -16.80 -8.80 -16.01
N ALA A 86 -15.63 -8.16 -16.13
CA ALA A 86 -14.42 -8.66 -15.50
C ALA A 86 -14.55 -8.64 -13.98
N GLU A 87 -14.13 -9.73 -13.34
CA GLU A 87 -14.00 -9.82 -11.89
C GLU A 87 -13.08 -8.71 -11.35
N PRO A 88 -13.43 -8.03 -10.25
CA PRO A 88 -12.54 -7.07 -9.61
C PRO A 88 -11.25 -7.72 -9.13
N ILE A 89 -10.14 -6.98 -9.18
CA ILE A 89 -8.87 -7.45 -8.63
C ILE A 89 -8.92 -7.23 -7.12
N HIS A 90 -8.88 -8.29 -6.31
CA HIS A 90 -8.88 -8.13 -4.86
C HIS A 90 -7.51 -7.64 -4.37
N VAL A 91 -7.51 -6.75 -3.39
CA VAL A 91 -6.31 -6.16 -2.80
C VAL A 91 -6.31 -6.42 -1.30
N TYR A 92 -5.19 -6.89 -0.78
CA TYR A 92 -4.96 -7.15 0.64
C TYR A 92 -3.67 -6.47 1.06
N GLY A 93 -3.73 -5.62 2.07
CA GLY A 93 -2.56 -4.84 2.46
C GLY A 93 -2.46 -4.53 3.93
N SER A 94 -1.33 -3.92 4.28
CA SER A 94 -0.99 -3.49 5.62
C SER A 94 -0.24 -2.15 5.56
N ILE A 95 -0.56 -1.28 6.51
CA ILE A 95 0.06 0.00 6.77
C ILE A 95 1.27 -0.24 7.67
N ARG A 96 2.41 0.32 7.31
CA ARG A 96 3.63 0.24 8.13
C ARG A 96 3.44 1.01 9.43
N SER A 97 4.23 0.66 10.43
CA SER A 97 4.20 1.28 11.78
C SER A 97 4.39 2.79 11.80
N THR A 98 4.90 3.40 10.71
CA THR A 98 5.02 4.86 10.60
C THR A 98 3.70 5.55 10.30
N GLY A 99 2.68 4.82 9.82
CA GLY A 99 1.40 5.37 9.36
C GLY A 99 1.49 6.15 8.03
N THR A 100 2.65 6.18 7.38
CA THR A 100 2.91 6.98 6.16
C THR A 100 3.06 6.14 4.90
N GLU A 101 3.15 4.82 5.05
CA GLU A 101 3.40 3.90 3.96
C GLU A 101 2.59 2.63 4.14
N GLY A 102 2.18 2.00 3.04
CA GLY A 102 1.51 0.70 3.04
C GLY A 102 2.13 -0.25 2.01
N LEU A 103 1.92 -1.54 2.22
CA LEU A 103 2.23 -2.59 1.27
C LEU A 103 0.96 -3.37 0.98
N PHE A 104 0.80 -3.85 -0.24
CA PHE A 104 -0.29 -4.74 -0.58
C PHE A 104 0.11 -5.80 -1.58
N ILE A 105 -0.69 -6.85 -1.62
CA ILE A 105 -0.71 -7.86 -2.68
C ILE A 105 -2.10 -7.86 -3.33
N ASP A 106 -2.16 -8.32 -4.57
CA ASP A 106 -3.43 -8.52 -5.25
C ASP A 106 -3.72 -10.01 -5.53
N SER A 107 -4.95 -10.29 -5.96
CA SER A 107 -5.39 -11.64 -6.34
C SER A 107 -4.74 -12.18 -7.61
N LEU A 108 -4.05 -11.35 -8.38
CA LEU A 108 -3.33 -11.72 -9.61
C LEU A 108 -1.85 -12.04 -9.34
N GLY A 109 -1.38 -11.94 -8.09
CA GLY A 109 0.02 -12.15 -7.71
C GLY A 109 0.91 -10.91 -7.92
N GLY A 110 0.31 -9.76 -8.15
CA GLY A 110 0.97 -8.46 -8.13
C GLY A 110 1.22 -7.97 -6.70
N HIS A 111 2.20 -7.10 -6.58
CA HIS A 111 2.60 -6.45 -5.34
C HIS A 111 2.59 -4.94 -5.54
N GLY A 112 2.30 -4.21 -4.47
CA GLY A 112 2.39 -2.77 -4.53
C GLY A 112 2.65 -2.10 -3.20
N GLN A 113 2.85 -0.79 -3.30
CA GLN A 113 3.21 0.08 -2.20
C GLN A 113 2.33 1.33 -2.26
N LEU A 114 1.98 1.84 -1.07
CA LEU A 114 1.23 3.07 -0.89
C LEU A 114 2.11 4.08 -0.16
N TRP A 115 2.14 5.33 -0.61
CA TRP A 115 2.71 6.46 0.14
C TRP A 115 1.63 7.48 0.46
N PHE A 116 1.27 7.59 1.73
CA PHE A 116 0.24 8.51 2.20
C PHE A 116 0.81 9.93 2.25
N GLN A 117 0.27 10.81 1.41
CA GLN A 117 0.67 12.22 1.39
C GLN A 117 -0.15 13.02 2.40
N ASP A 118 -1.45 12.74 2.46
CA ASP A 118 -2.41 13.28 3.42
C ASP A 118 -3.60 12.31 3.56
N GLY A 119 -4.64 12.71 4.31
CA GLY A 119 -5.82 11.86 4.55
C GLY A 119 -6.70 11.60 3.31
N ASN A 120 -6.47 12.32 2.20
CA ASN A 120 -7.27 12.24 0.98
C ASN A 120 -6.43 11.94 -0.27
N ASN A 121 -5.11 11.80 -0.14
CA ASN A 121 -4.22 11.54 -1.26
C ASN A 121 -3.12 10.54 -0.88
N PHE A 122 -2.91 9.54 -1.75
CA PHE A 122 -1.73 8.69 -1.67
C PHE A 122 -1.19 8.33 -3.06
N GLU A 123 0.09 8.01 -3.10
CA GLU A 123 0.70 7.41 -4.27
C GLU A 123 0.57 5.89 -4.21
N TYR A 124 -0.03 5.29 -5.24
CA TYR A 124 -0.22 3.87 -5.45
C TYR A 124 0.77 3.40 -6.49
N CYS A 125 1.76 2.60 -6.11
CA CYS A 125 2.62 1.92 -7.07
C CYS A 125 2.36 0.42 -7.07
N TYR A 126 2.36 -0.16 -8.26
CA TYR A 126 2.07 -1.55 -8.49
C TYR A 126 3.11 -2.17 -9.43
N SER A 127 3.41 -3.44 -9.19
CA SER A 127 4.24 -4.25 -10.07
C SER A 127 3.73 -5.69 -10.07
N SER A 128 3.65 -6.28 -11.26
CA SER A 128 3.31 -7.69 -11.44
C SER A 128 4.24 -8.38 -12.41
N LEU A 129 4.55 -9.64 -12.11
CA LEU A 129 5.41 -10.50 -12.90
C LEU A 129 4.55 -11.61 -13.53
N GLY A 130 4.03 -11.37 -14.73
CA GLY A 130 3.31 -12.38 -15.52
C GLY A 130 4.25 -13.42 -16.13
N SER A 131 3.74 -14.47 -16.77
CA SER A 131 4.57 -15.49 -17.46
C SER A 131 5.43 -14.88 -18.58
N ASP A 132 4.87 -13.90 -19.29
CA ASP A 132 5.41 -13.38 -20.55
C ASP A 132 5.71 -11.88 -20.51
N SER A 133 5.31 -11.16 -19.45
CA SER A 133 5.57 -9.73 -19.31
C SER A 133 5.71 -9.29 -17.84
N ILE A 134 6.29 -8.12 -17.67
CA ILE A 134 6.41 -7.39 -16.40
C ILE A 134 5.63 -6.10 -16.57
N ILE A 135 4.66 -5.87 -15.68
CA ILE A 135 3.83 -4.67 -15.68
C ILE A 135 4.18 -3.85 -14.46
N SER A 136 4.37 -2.53 -14.62
CA SER A 136 4.59 -1.61 -13.50
C SER A 136 3.95 -0.25 -13.77
N TYR A 137 3.38 0.35 -12.72
CA TYR A 137 2.81 1.69 -12.78
C TYR A 137 2.75 2.34 -11.41
N CYS A 138 2.69 3.68 -11.39
CA CYS A 138 2.37 4.48 -10.22
C CYS A 138 1.28 5.50 -10.57
N ALA A 139 0.40 5.80 -9.62
CA ALA A 139 -0.55 6.91 -9.71
C ALA A 139 -0.71 7.60 -8.36
N LYS A 140 -1.06 8.89 -8.43
CA LYS A 140 -1.65 9.57 -7.30
C LYS A 140 -3.14 9.27 -7.29
N LEU A 141 -3.64 8.70 -6.21
CA LEU A 141 -5.05 8.47 -6.00
C LEU A 141 -5.60 9.49 -5.02
N GLN A 142 -6.78 10.01 -5.36
CA GLN A 142 -7.53 10.97 -4.56
C GLN A 142 -8.83 10.32 -4.09
N LYS A 143 -9.20 10.55 -2.83
CA LYS A 143 -10.48 10.11 -2.26
C LYS A 143 -11.64 10.85 -2.94
N GLU A 144 -12.70 10.12 -3.31
CA GLU A 144 -13.96 10.69 -3.85
C GLU A 144 -14.89 11.20 -2.74
#